data_AF-A0A4R1K5K4-F1
#
_entry.id   AF-A0A4R1K5K4-F1
#
_cell.length_a   1.000
_cell.length_b   1.000
_cell.length_c   1.000
_cell.angle_alpha   90.00
_cell.angle_beta   90.00
_cell.angle_gamma   90.00
#
_symmetry.space_group_name_H-M   'P 1'
#
loop_
_entity.id
_entity.type
_entity.pdbx_description
1 polymer ?
#
loop_
_entity_poly.entity_id
_entity_poly.type
_entity_poly.pdbx_seq_one_letter_code
_entity_poly.pdbx_strand_id
1 'polypeptide(L)'
;MKNIIFMFIILWSVQVFASAEVDINIIHERSSFEVKETICGWTPDPEKGFLEDDNGCFYTTYKMDAPVYGFDFKPRMEDVLQPARVAYYVQFLGPNIPAEQKLHAEVTSGGKKNREIVSIFHDNTLQGVGMLKTGENIRIYSDKEPSYIYIYVIAVVVIITGLTLIVRRRK
;
A
#
# COMPACT_ATOMS: atom_id res chain seq x y z
N MET A 1 37.64 30.99 1.89
CA MET A 1 37.65 29.52 1.95
C MET A 1 36.32 28.90 2.42
N LYS A 2 35.73 29.30 3.55
CA LYS A 2 34.45 28.72 4.05
C LYS A 2 33.29 28.73 3.04
N ASN A 3 33.11 29.80 2.27
CA ASN A 3 32.03 29.90 1.27
C ASN A 3 32.22 29.00 0.04
N ILE A 4 33.48 28.71 -0.33
CA ILE A 4 33.81 27.84 -1.46
C ILE A 4 33.52 26.38 -1.11
N ILE A 5 33.86 25.97 0.11
CA ILE A 5 33.55 24.63 0.64
C ILE A 5 32.04 24.40 0.70
N PHE A 6 31.28 25.40 1.18
CA PHE A 6 29.83 25.32 1.25
C PHE A 6 29.19 25.18 -0.15
N MET A 7 29.69 25.92 -1.13
CA MET A 7 29.20 25.85 -2.51
C MET A 7 29.53 24.51 -3.18
N PHE A 8 30.70 23.93 -2.88
CA PHE A 8 31.07 22.58 -3.33
C PHE A 8 30.18 21.49 -2.74
N ILE A 9 29.82 21.58 -1.45
CA ILE A 9 28.91 20.64 -0.79
C ILE A 9 27.50 20.71 -1.42
N ILE A 10 27.02 21.92 -1.74
CA ILE A 10 25.75 22.09 -2.46
C ILE A 10 25.84 21.44 -3.84
N LEU A 11 26.86 21.73 -4.63
CA LEU A 11 27.03 21.13 -5.97
C LEU A 11 27.11 19.60 -5.92
N TRP A 12 27.80 19.04 -4.93
CA TRP A 12 27.89 17.59 -4.74
C TRP A 12 26.55 16.96 -4.33
N SER A 13 25.78 17.65 -3.49
CA SER A 13 24.42 17.19 -3.17
C SER A 13 23.55 17.13 -4.43
N VAL A 14 23.59 18.16 -5.30
CA VAL A 14 22.83 18.23 -6.57
C VAL A 14 23.09 17.03 -7.49
N GLN A 15 24.31 16.49 -7.53
CA GLN A 15 24.64 15.32 -8.36
C GLN A 15 23.99 14.01 -7.87
N VAL A 16 23.73 13.87 -6.57
CA VAL A 16 22.95 12.74 -6.02
C VAL A 16 21.49 12.80 -6.48
N PHE A 17 20.98 14.00 -6.78
CA PHE A 17 19.61 14.19 -7.29
C PHE A 17 19.49 14.05 -8.81
N ALA A 18 20.57 14.20 -9.58
CA ALA A 18 20.51 14.07 -11.04
C ALA A 18 20.47 12.61 -11.50
N SER A 19 20.95 11.65 -10.70
CA SER A 19 20.89 10.22 -11.02
C SER A 19 19.67 9.50 -10.45
N ALA A 20 18.92 10.17 -9.58
CA ALA A 20 17.64 9.67 -9.10
C ALA A 20 16.58 10.29 -10.01
N GLU A 21 16.03 9.49 -10.93
CA GLU A 21 14.70 9.76 -11.46
C GLU A 21 13.73 9.74 -10.26
N VAL A 22 13.65 10.88 -9.54
CA VAL A 22 12.59 11.10 -8.56
C VAL A 22 11.35 11.28 -9.41
N ASP A 23 10.72 10.17 -9.73
CA ASP A 23 9.46 10.15 -10.46
C ASP A 23 8.40 10.72 -9.51
N ILE A 24 8.11 12.02 -9.64
CA ILE A 24 7.15 12.72 -8.79
C ILE A 24 5.73 12.16 -9.00
N ASN A 25 5.50 11.30 -10.01
CA ASN A 25 4.27 10.51 -10.15
C ASN A 25 4.08 9.45 -9.07
N ILE A 26 5.08 9.17 -8.24
CA ILE A 26 5.01 8.23 -7.10
C ILE A 26 3.86 8.55 -6.12
N ILE A 27 3.36 9.80 -6.10
CA ILE A 27 2.36 10.19 -5.09
C ILE A 27 0.92 9.82 -5.47
N HIS A 28 0.52 9.66 -6.74
CA HIS A 28 -0.91 9.44 -7.04
C HIS A 28 -1.20 8.70 -8.35
N GLU A 29 -0.63 7.52 -8.55
CA GLU A 29 -1.33 6.52 -9.37
C GLU A 29 -2.43 5.88 -8.52
N ARG A 30 -3.51 6.65 -8.33
CA ARG A 30 -4.73 6.14 -7.71
C ARG A 30 -5.32 5.13 -8.69
N SER A 31 -5.25 3.85 -8.35
CA SER A 31 -5.90 2.80 -9.13
C SER A 31 -7.27 2.52 -8.54
N SER A 32 -8.20 2.19 -9.41
CA SER A 32 -9.48 1.63 -8.99
C SER A 32 -9.32 0.12 -8.93
N PHE A 33 -9.81 -0.50 -7.86
CA PHE A 33 -9.77 -1.94 -7.68
C PHE A 33 -11.19 -2.44 -7.51
N GLU A 34 -11.47 -3.61 -8.08
CA GLU A 34 -12.65 -4.37 -7.76
C GLU A 34 -12.24 -5.54 -6.87
N VAL A 35 -12.80 -5.59 -5.67
CA VAL A 35 -12.56 -6.65 -4.70
C VAL A 35 -13.79 -7.52 -4.62
N LYS A 36 -13.61 -8.81 -4.90
CA LYS A 36 -14.60 -9.85 -4.60
C LYS A 36 -14.12 -10.65 -3.39
N GLU A 37 -14.91 -10.64 -2.34
CA GLU A 37 -14.70 -11.48 -1.15
C GLU A 37 -15.65 -12.66 -1.22
N THR A 38 -15.21 -13.85 -0.83
CA THR A 38 -16.04 -15.06 -0.77
C THR A 38 -15.76 -15.84 0.50
N ILE A 39 -16.83 -16.34 1.11
CA ILE A 39 -16.83 -16.93 2.44
C ILE A 39 -17.68 -18.19 2.38
N CYS A 40 -17.18 -19.28 2.94
CA CYS A 40 -17.92 -20.53 3.02
C CYS A 40 -17.98 -21.02 4.47
N GLY A 41 -19.09 -21.66 4.85
CA GLY A 41 -19.26 -22.27 6.18
C GLY A 41 -19.69 -21.30 7.30
N TRP A 42 -20.01 -20.05 6.95
CA TRP A 42 -20.61 -19.08 7.86
C TRP A 42 -21.58 -18.17 7.10
N THR A 43 -22.68 -17.79 7.74
CA THR A 43 -23.69 -16.88 7.17
C THR A 43 -23.40 -15.46 7.61
N PRO A 44 -23.02 -14.55 6.69
CA PRO A 44 -22.78 -13.15 7.00
C PRO A 44 -24.06 -12.38 7.26
N ASP A 45 -23.89 -11.20 7.87
CA ASP A 45 -24.99 -10.26 8.05
C ASP A 45 -25.57 -9.83 6.68
N PRO A 46 -26.86 -10.06 6.42
CA PRO A 46 -27.49 -9.70 5.15
C PRO A 46 -27.43 -8.20 4.86
N GLU A 47 -27.33 -7.33 5.87
CA GLU A 47 -27.23 -5.88 5.69
C GLU A 47 -25.88 -5.45 5.08
N LYS A 48 -24.88 -6.33 5.07
CA LYS A 48 -23.54 -6.05 4.51
C LYS A 48 -23.42 -6.26 3.01
N GLY A 49 -24.53 -6.59 2.33
CA GLY A 49 -24.57 -6.73 0.88
C GLY A 49 -23.84 -7.99 0.37
N PHE A 50 -23.98 -9.08 1.11
CA PHE A 50 -23.53 -10.40 0.67
C PHE A 50 -24.63 -11.12 -0.09
N LEU A 51 -24.24 -11.80 -1.16
CA LEU A 51 -25.10 -12.68 -1.95
C LEU A 51 -24.67 -14.13 -1.74
N GLU A 52 -25.63 -15.02 -1.57
CA GLU A 52 -25.37 -16.46 -1.54
C GLU A 52 -25.12 -16.98 -2.96
N ASP A 53 -24.16 -17.88 -3.12
CA ASP A 53 -23.88 -18.60 -4.36
C ASP A 53 -24.51 -20.00 -4.36
N ASP A 54 -24.44 -20.68 -5.50
CA ASP A 54 -25.03 -22.01 -5.69
C ASP A 54 -24.38 -23.11 -4.81
N ASN A 55 -23.24 -22.82 -4.18
CA ASN A 55 -22.52 -23.73 -3.29
C ASN A 55 -22.78 -23.45 -1.80
N GLY A 56 -23.69 -22.51 -1.47
CA GLY A 56 -23.96 -22.08 -0.11
C GLY A 56 -22.84 -21.24 0.51
N CYS A 57 -21.99 -20.65 -0.32
CA CYS A 57 -21.00 -19.65 0.08
C CYS A 57 -21.57 -18.24 -0.16
N PHE A 58 -21.08 -17.26 0.60
CA PHE A 58 -21.52 -15.88 0.48
C PHE A 58 -20.40 -15.04 -0.10
N TYR A 59 -20.74 -14.16 -1.04
CA TYR A 59 -19.78 -13.24 -1.66
C TYR A 59 -20.29 -11.81 -1.69
N THR A 60 -19.36 -10.86 -1.69
CA THR A 60 -19.65 -9.44 -1.94
C THR A 60 -18.60 -8.88 -2.88
N THR A 61 -19.03 -7.94 -3.74
CA THR A 61 -18.15 -7.25 -4.66
C THR A 61 -18.24 -5.75 -4.41
N TYR A 62 -17.11 -5.08 -4.30
CA TYR A 62 -17.06 -3.64 -4.14
C TYR A 62 -15.86 -3.03 -4.85
N LYS A 63 -16.00 -1.75 -5.19
CA LYS A 63 -14.91 -0.96 -5.75
C LYS A 63 -14.26 -0.12 -4.67
N MET A 64 -12.95 0.03 -4.76
CA MET A 64 -12.18 0.91 -3.89
C MET A 64 -11.12 1.65 -4.69
N ASP A 65 -10.81 2.86 -4.24
CA ASP A 65 -9.71 3.66 -4.80
C ASP A 65 -8.58 3.72 -3.78
N ALA A 66 -7.41 3.20 -4.16
CA ALA A 66 -6.23 3.13 -3.30
C ALA A 66 -4.95 3.29 -4.13
N PRO A 67 -3.80 3.52 -3.47
CA PRO A 67 -2.50 3.42 -4.13
C PRO A 67 -2.31 2.02 -4.73
N VAL A 68 -1.56 1.90 -5.83
CA VAL A 68 -1.25 0.60 -6.46
C VAL A 68 -0.57 -0.38 -5.48
N TYR A 69 0.22 0.14 -4.54
CA TYR A 69 1.02 -0.65 -3.59
C TYR A 69 0.88 -0.14 -2.16
N GLY A 70 1.14 -1.02 -1.19
CA GLY A 70 1.32 -0.67 0.21
C GLY A 70 0.03 -0.29 0.94
N PHE A 71 -1.14 -0.64 0.39
CA PHE A 71 -2.42 -0.32 1.00
C PHE A 71 -2.97 -1.50 1.82
N ASP A 72 -3.49 -1.17 3.00
CA ASP A 72 -4.31 -2.08 3.79
C ASP A 72 -5.77 -1.90 3.36
N PHE A 73 -6.47 -3.01 3.10
CA PHE A 73 -7.92 -2.99 3.07
C PHE A 73 -8.45 -3.90 4.16
N LYS A 74 -9.50 -3.41 4.82
CA LYS A 74 -10.22 -4.17 5.82
C LYS A 74 -11.37 -4.90 5.13
N PRO A 75 -11.39 -6.23 5.16
CA PRO A 75 -12.48 -6.96 4.52
C PRO A 75 -13.83 -6.58 5.13
N ARG A 76 -14.89 -6.54 4.33
CA ARG A 76 -16.24 -6.11 4.80
C ARG A 76 -16.81 -7.00 5.90
N MET A 77 -16.21 -8.17 6.07
CA MET A 77 -16.44 -9.14 7.13
C MET A 77 -16.10 -8.71 8.57
N GLU A 78 -15.90 -7.42 8.87
CA GLU A 78 -15.37 -6.94 10.16
C GLU A 78 -15.98 -7.51 11.46
N ASP A 79 -17.19 -8.09 11.41
CA ASP A 79 -17.96 -8.53 12.58
C ASP A 79 -18.00 -10.05 12.78
N VAL A 80 -17.15 -10.83 12.10
CA VAL A 80 -17.09 -12.26 12.41
C VAL A 80 -16.47 -12.45 13.80
N LEU A 81 -17.26 -12.98 14.74
CA LEU A 81 -16.87 -13.32 16.11
C LEU A 81 -15.89 -14.50 16.20
N GLN A 82 -15.60 -15.14 15.06
CA GLN A 82 -14.71 -16.29 14.92
C GLN A 82 -13.80 -16.12 13.70
N PRO A 83 -12.64 -16.81 13.65
CA PRO A 83 -11.78 -16.77 12.47
C PRO A 83 -12.54 -17.23 11.21
N ALA A 84 -12.63 -16.36 10.21
CA ALA A 84 -13.31 -16.66 8.95
C ALA A 84 -12.30 -17.05 7.87
N ARG A 85 -12.62 -18.07 7.06
CA ARG A 85 -11.89 -18.34 5.82
C ARG A 85 -12.38 -17.38 4.75
N VAL A 86 -11.47 -16.53 4.29
CA VAL A 86 -11.74 -15.49 3.31
C VAL A 86 -10.97 -15.82 2.05
N ALA A 87 -11.69 -16.08 0.97
CA ALA A 87 -11.11 -15.99 -0.36
C ALA A 87 -11.31 -14.55 -0.85
N TYR A 88 -10.23 -13.93 -1.34
CA TYR A 88 -10.30 -12.61 -1.96
C TYR A 88 -9.75 -12.66 -3.37
N TYR A 89 -10.38 -11.88 -4.23
CA TYR A 89 -9.96 -11.64 -5.61
C TYR A 89 -9.94 -10.13 -5.81
N VAL A 90 -8.77 -9.57 -6.10
CA VAL A 90 -8.57 -8.14 -6.34
C VAL A 90 -8.21 -7.97 -7.80
N GLN A 91 -9.11 -7.36 -8.56
CA GLN A 91 -8.90 -7.01 -9.95
C GLN A 91 -8.52 -5.53 -10.08
N PHE A 92 -7.44 -5.25 -10.79
CA PHE A 92 -6.92 -3.91 -10.98
C PHE A 92 -7.56 -3.28 -12.22
N LEU A 93 -8.32 -2.20 -12.03
CA LEU A 93 -9.08 -1.49 -13.06
C LEU A 93 -8.39 -0.15 -13.38
N GLY A 94 -7.37 -0.18 -14.23
CA GLY A 94 -6.69 1.06 -14.64
C GLY A 94 -5.49 0.83 -15.57
N PRO A 95 -4.94 1.91 -16.16
CA PRO A 95 -3.77 1.84 -17.03
C PRO A 95 -2.49 1.44 -16.27
N ASN A 96 -2.47 1.67 -14.95
CA ASN A 96 -1.31 1.44 -14.09
C ASN A 96 -1.39 0.04 -13.47
N ILE A 97 -1.27 -0.94 -14.35
CA ILE A 97 -1.20 -2.35 -13.99
C ILE A 97 0.19 -2.65 -13.41
N PRO A 98 0.25 -3.27 -12.21
CA PRO A 98 1.51 -3.77 -11.66
C PRO A 98 2.18 -4.74 -12.63
N ALA A 99 3.45 -4.49 -12.97
CA ALA A 99 4.22 -5.40 -13.82
C ALA A 99 4.21 -6.84 -13.27
N GLU A 100 4.15 -7.81 -14.18
CA GLU A 100 3.66 -9.21 -14.04
C GLU A 100 4.07 -10.05 -12.82
N GLN A 101 4.95 -9.63 -11.89
CA GLN A 101 5.60 -10.57 -10.97
C GLN A 101 5.85 -10.14 -9.52
N LYS A 102 5.24 -9.07 -8.98
CA LYS A 102 5.68 -8.56 -7.66
C LYS A 102 4.60 -8.20 -6.65
N LEU A 103 3.35 -8.58 -6.88
CA LEU A 103 2.31 -8.34 -5.88
C LEU A 103 2.20 -9.50 -4.90
N HIS A 104 2.17 -9.13 -3.64
CA HIS A 104 2.04 -10.03 -2.52
C HIS A 104 0.90 -9.56 -1.64
N ALA A 105 0.37 -10.49 -0.84
CA ALA A 105 -0.57 -10.15 0.20
C ALA A 105 -0.09 -10.68 1.54
N GLU A 106 -0.32 -9.89 2.58
CA GLU A 106 -0.08 -10.27 3.95
C GLU A 106 -1.26 -9.89 4.83
N VAL A 107 -1.37 -10.56 5.97
CA VAL A 107 -2.30 -10.21 7.02
C VAL A 107 -1.60 -9.24 7.96
N THR A 108 -2.22 -8.08 8.18
CA THR A 108 -1.73 -7.07 9.12
C THR A 108 -2.68 -6.91 10.30
N SER A 109 -2.15 -6.54 11.47
CA SER A 109 -2.93 -6.14 12.64
C SER A 109 -2.31 -4.89 13.23
N GLY A 110 -3.10 -3.80 13.29
CA GLY A 110 -2.59 -2.49 13.72
C GLY A 110 -1.38 -2.00 12.89
N GLY A 111 -1.35 -2.30 11.58
CA GLY A 111 -0.27 -1.92 10.66
C GLY A 111 1.00 -2.76 10.75
N LYS A 112 1.03 -3.84 11.55
CA LYS A 112 2.17 -4.77 11.62
C LYS A 112 1.87 -6.06 10.87
N LYS A 113 2.83 -6.54 10.08
CA LYS A 113 2.79 -7.85 9.43
C LYS A 113 2.62 -8.94 10.51
N ASN A 114 1.60 -9.77 10.32
CA ASN A 114 1.37 -10.97 11.14
C ASN A 114 1.81 -12.23 10.38
N ARG A 115 1.31 -12.42 9.15
CA ARG A 115 1.64 -13.56 8.29
C ARG A 115 1.47 -13.23 6.82
N GLU A 116 2.14 -13.97 5.96
CA GLU A 116 2.00 -13.85 4.50
C GLU A 116 0.88 -14.76 3.98
N ILE A 117 0.19 -14.32 2.93
CA ILE A 117 -0.83 -15.11 2.22
C ILE A 117 -0.23 -15.59 0.91
N VAL A 118 -0.26 -16.91 0.70
CA VAL A 118 0.10 -17.48 -0.60
C VAL A 118 -0.93 -17.00 -1.62
N SER A 119 -0.48 -16.11 -2.49
CA SER A 119 -1.30 -15.42 -3.49
C SER A 119 -0.84 -15.80 -4.90
N ILE A 120 -1.75 -15.80 -5.85
CA ILE A 120 -1.45 -15.94 -7.28
C ILE A 120 -1.79 -14.63 -7.95
N PHE A 121 -0.83 -14.03 -8.65
CA PHE A 121 -1.05 -12.87 -9.49
C PHE A 121 -1.03 -13.28 -10.96
N HIS A 122 -2.11 -13.01 -11.68
CA HIS A 122 -2.25 -13.33 -13.10
C HIS A 122 -3.27 -12.38 -13.74
N ASP A 123 -2.99 -11.91 -14.96
CA ASP A 123 -3.89 -11.05 -15.75
C ASP A 123 -4.53 -9.92 -14.92
N ASN A 124 -3.70 -9.19 -14.18
CA ASN A 124 -4.12 -8.04 -13.36
C ASN A 124 -5.11 -8.41 -12.26
N THR A 125 -5.07 -9.67 -11.82
CA THR A 125 -5.89 -10.19 -10.75
C THR A 125 -4.99 -10.82 -9.71
N LEU A 126 -5.07 -10.33 -8.47
CA LEU A 126 -4.43 -10.95 -7.32
C LEU A 126 -5.49 -11.76 -6.58
N GLN A 127 -5.26 -13.05 -6.44
CA GLN A 127 -6.16 -13.94 -5.71
C GLN A 127 -5.42 -14.66 -4.60
N GLY A 128 -6.09 -14.84 -3.47
CA GLY A 128 -5.53 -15.55 -2.33
C GLY A 128 -6.59 -16.01 -1.37
N VAL A 129 -6.21 -16.94 -0.50
CA VAL A 129 -7.09 -17.47 0.55
C VAL A 129 -6.37 -17.35 1.87
N GLY A 130 -7.01 -16.69 2.83
CA GLY A 130 -6.51 -16.53 4.19
C GLY A 130 -7.60 -16.81 5.20
N MET A 131 -7.27 -17.43 6.32
CA MET A 131 -8.10 -17.26 7.52
C MET A 131 -7.81 -15.87 8.07
N LEU A 132 -8.82 -15.12 8.50
CA LEU A 132 -8.64 -13.82 9.19
C LEU A 132 -9.33 -13.86 10.55
N LYS A 133 -8.68 -13.27 11.55
CA LYS A 133 -9.24 -13.01 12.88
C LYS A 133 -9.85 -11.61 12.92
N THR A 134 -10.72 -11.39 13.90
CA THR A 134 -11.32 -10.08 14.16
C THR A 134 -10.23 -9.01 14.31
N GLY A 135 -10.35 -7.91 13.54
CA GLY A 135 -9.39 -6.80 13.56
C GLY A 135 -8.12 -7.01 12.73
N GLU A 136 -8.00 -8.12 11.99
CA GLU A 136 -6.96 -8.29 10.98
C GLU A 136 -7.38 -7.72 9.62
N ASN A 137 -6.42 -7.15 8.90
CA ASN A 137 -6.59 -6.58 7.56
C ASN A 137 -5.76 -7.38 6.55
N ILE A 138 -6.04 -7.19 5.26
CA ILE A 138 -5.19 -7.67 4.18
C ILE A 138 -4.42 -6.46 3.63
N ARG A 139 -3.09 -6.57 3.61
CA ARG A 139 -2.22 -5.60 2.95
C ARG A 139 -1.74 -6.16 1.63
N ILE A 140 -1.88 -5.37 0.58
CA ILE A 140 -1.27 -5.67 -0.71
C ILE A 140 0.04 -4.86 -0.81
N TYR A 141 1.13 -5.55 -1.07
CA TYR A 141 2.46 -4.94 -1.14
C TYR A 141 3.27 -5.41 -2.35
N SER A 142 4.35 -4.68 -2.65
CA SER A 142 5.29 -5.01 -3.72
C SER A 142 6.74 -4.86 -3.28
N ASP A 143 7.62 -5.71 -3.83
CA ASP A 143 9.07 -5.58 -3.66
C ASP A 143 9.60 -4.20 -4.08
N LYS A 144 8.91 -3.53 -5.01
CA LYS A 144 9.29 -2.23 -5.57
C LYS A 144 8.59 -1.06 -4.87
N GLU A 145 8.06 -1.24 -3.66
CA GLU A 145 7.47 -0.14 -2.91
C GLU A 145 8.47 1.01 -2.76
N PRO A 146 8.11 2.24 -3.19
CA PRO A 146 8.99 3.39 -3.06
C PRO A 146 9.20 3.68 -1.57
N SER A 147 10.46 3.60 -1.13
CA SER A 147 10.82 3.96 0.24
C SER A 147 10.77 5.48 0.41
N TYR A 148 9.73 5.97 1.08
CA TYR A 148 9.55 7.40 1.38
C TYR A 148 10.60 7.97 2.33
N ILE A 149 11.49 7.13 2.87
CA ILE A 149 12.59 7.53 3.78
C ILE A 149 13.42 8.67 3.16
N TYR A 150 13.71 8.60 1.86
CA TYR A 150 14.50 9.62 1.18
C TYR A 150 13.83 11.01 1.19
N ILE A 151 12.50 11.08 1.04
CA ILE A 151 11.75 12.34 1.07
C ILE A 151 11.81 12.97 2.47
N TYR A 152 11.62 12.17 3.51
CA TYR A 152 11.73 12.65 4.90
C TYR A 152 13.13 13.15 5.23
N VAL A 153 14.17 12.43 4.80
CA VAL A 153 15.56 12.86 4.99
C VAL A 153 15.81 14.21 4.30
N ILE A 154 15.31 14.39 3.07
CA ILE A 154 15.44 15.67 2.35
C ILE A 154 14.71 16.80 3.08
N ALA A 155 13.46 16.58 3.52
CA ALA A 155 12.68 17.59 4.23
C ALA A 155 13.40 18.06 5.51
N VAL A 156 13.98 17.11 6.27
CA VAL A 156 14.77 17.42 7.47
C VAL A 156 16.00 18.27 7.14
N VAL A 157 16.74 17.92 6.08
CA VAL A 157 17.91 18.70 5.63
C VAL A 157 17.51 20.12 5.25
N VAL A 158 16.43 20.31 4.49
CA VAL A 158 15.93 21.64 4.09
C VAL A 158 15.55 22.47 5.34
N ILE A 159 14.83 21.87 6.29
CA ILE A 159 14.41 22.53 7.53
C ILE A 159 15.64 22.97 8.35
N ILE A 160 16.62 22.10 8.56
CA ILE A 160 17.84 22.42 9.31
C ILE A 160 18.60 23.55 8.61
N THR A 161 18.75 23.50 7.28
CA THR A 161 19.47 24.52 6.51
C THR A 161 18.77 25.88 6.61
N GLY A 162 17.44 25.91 6.49
CA GLY A 162 16.62 27.10 6.66
C GLY A 162 16.74 27.70 8.06
N LEU A 163 16.61 26.88 9.10
CA LEU A 163 16.79 27.30 10.50
C LEU A 163 18.19 27.90 10.73
N THR A 164 19.22 27.27 10.18
CA THR A 164 20.62 27.74 10.33
C THR A 164 20.82 29.11 9.68
N LEU A 165 20.21 29.36 8.51
CA LEU A 165 20.27 30.65 7.82
C LEU A 165 19.50 31.74 8.56
N ILE A 166 18.33 31.42 9.11
CA ILE A 166 17.52 32.36 9.91
C ILE A 166 18.28 32.78 11.18
N VAL A 167 18.87 31.83 11.91
CA VAL A 167 19.63 32.10 13.13
C VAL A 167 20.89 32.92 12.82
N ARG A 168 21.57 32.66 11.69
CA ARG A 168 22.74 33.45 11.26
C ARG A 168 22.41 34.87 10.83
N ARG A 169 21.20 35.14 10.30
CA ARG A 169 20.77 36.50 9.95
C ARG A 169 20.37 37.36 11.16
N ARG A 170 20.12 36.74 12.32
CA ARG A 170 19.78 37.42 13.58
C ARG A 170 21.00 37.76 14.45
N LYS A 171 22.20 37.34 14.07
CA LYS A 171 23.47 37.78 14.66
C LYS A 171 24.14 38.77 13.72
#